data_AF-A0A0D2XIG2-F1
#
_entry.id   AF-A0A0D2XIG2-F1
#
_cell.length_a   1.000
_cell.length_b   1.000
_cell.length_c   1.000
_cell.angle_alpha   90.00
_cell.angle_beta   90.00
_cell.angle_gamma   90.00
#
_symmetry.space_group_name_H-M   'P 1'
#
loop_
_entity.id
_entity.type
_entity.pdbx_description
1 polymer ?
#
loop_
_entity_poly.entity_id
_entity_poly.type
_entity_poly.pdbx_seq_one_letter_code
_entity_poly.pdbx_strand_id
1 'polypeptide(L)'
;MSTTPLDPGKRSNSRSRTSRPTTPLRPSSRSSFRESARGAGEHDAPFPLNAFEPAFAELSDAMADLEANMMHFQLMHESLARFSESFASFLYGLNMNAFCVDFPEGPVPESFRRDRTQPEQPAVTPIKIRG
;
A
#
# COMPACT_ATOMS: atom_id res chain seq x y z
N MET A 1 -1.40 -82.34 35.82
CA MET A 1 -1.68 -81.26 36.80
C MET A 1 -0.39 -80.51 37.07
N SER A 2 -0.46 -79.18 37.05
CA SER A 2 0.46 -78.19 37.62
C SER A 2 1.86 -77.96 37.01
N THR A 3 1.88 -76.93 36.15
CA THR A 3 2.82 -75.78 36.09
C THR A 3 4.33 -76.00 35.92
N THR A 4 4.78 -75.95 34.66
CA THR A 4 6.07 -75.37 34.23
C THR A 4 6.12 -73.86 34.52
N PRO A 5 7.21 -73.29 35.05
CA PRO A 5 7.52 -71.88 34.83
C PRO A 5 8.28 -71.74 33.50
N LEU A 6 7.67 -71.02 32.56
CA LEU A 6 8.32 -70.58 31.33
C LEU A 6 9.06 -69.27 31.64
N ASP A 7 10.38 -69.26 31.49
CA ASP A 7 11.13 -68.02 31.26
C ASP A 7 11.69 -68.05 29.84
N PRO A 8 11.05 -67.37 28.87
CA PRO A 8 11.64 -67.12 27.57
C PRO A 8 12.22 -65.70 27.54
N GLY A 9 13.54 -65.64 27.50
CA GLY A 9 14.25 -64.41 27.24
C GLY A 9 13.90 -63.73 25.90
N LYS A 10 14.32 -62.46 25.84
CA LYS A 10 14.41 -61.55 24.68
C LYS A 10 13.10 -60.96 24.17
N ARG A 11 13.07 -59.62 24.15
CA ARG A 11 13.14 -58.84 22.89
C ARG A 11 13.47 -57.37 23.18
N SER A 12 14.62 -56.94 22.67
CA SER A 12 14.87 -55.54 22.34
C SER A 12 13.78 -55.09 21.38
N ASN A 13 13.12 -53.98 21.69
CA ASN A 13 12.31 -53.26 20.72
C ASN A 13 12.57 -51.76 20.90
N SER A 14 13.47 -51.27 20.06
CA SER A 14 13.53 -49.88 19.65
C SER A 14 12.12 -49.41 19.26
N ARG A 15 11.58 -48.44 20.00
CA ARG A 15 10.49 -47.58 19.52
C ARG A 15 10.82 -46.15 19.88
N SER A 16 11.43 -45.48 18.92
CA SER A 16 11.32 -44.04 18.73
C SER A 16 9.87 -43.60 18.93
N ARG A 17 9.65 -42.60 19.78
CA ARG A 17 8.48 -41.73 19.74
C ARG A 17 8.73 -40.47 20.55
N THR A 18 9.14 -39.46 19.78
CA THR A 18 8.76 -38.05 19.93
C THR A 18 9.24 -37.35 21.20
N SER A 19 10.26 -36.49 21.04
CA SER A 19 10.35 -35.25 21.82
C SER A 19 9.02 -34.53 21.64
N ARG A 20 8.13 -34.67 22.62
CA ARG A 20 6.93 -33.83 22.68
C ARG A 20 7.36 -32.55 23.37
N PRO A 21 7.45 -31.41 22.66
CA PRO A 21 7.65 -30.13 23.32
C PRO A 21 6.34 -29.87 24.07
N THR A 22 6.34 -30.07 25.38
CA THR A 22 5.23 -29.59 26.20
C THR A 22 5.35 -28.08 26.20
N THR A 23 4.59 -27.45 25.29
CA THR A 23 4.10 -26.07 25.29
C THR A 23 5.10 -24.99 25.73
N PRO A 24 5.43 -24.01 24.86
CA PRO A 24 6.44 -23.00 25.16
C PRO A 24 6.18 -22.39 26.53
N LEU A 25 7.24 -22.32 27.35
CA LEU A 25 7.27 -21.64 28.64
C LEU A 25 6.45 -20.35 28.51
N ARG A 26 5.26 -20.36 29.10
CA ARG A 26 4.40 -19.18 29.16
C ARG A 26 5.28 -18.10 29.82
N PRO A 27 5.58 -16.98 29.16
CA PRO A 27 6.43 -15.96 29.75
C PRO A 27 5.87 -15.62 31.14
N SER A 28 6.73 -15.66 32.17
CA SER A 28 6.39 -15.34 33.57
C SER A 28 5.84 -13.92 33.76
N SER A 29 5.77 -13.12 32.69
CA SER A 29 5.13 -11.81 32.64
C SER A 29 3.61 -11.84 32.83
N ARG A 30 2.92 -12.99 32.69
CA ARG A 30 1.45 -13.05 32.87
C ARG A 30 0.97 -13.24 34.32
N SER A 31 1.83 -13.72 35.23
CA SER A 31 1.48 -13.87 36.65
C SER A 31 1.79 -12.62 37.46
N SER A 32 2.84 -11.88 37.12
CA SER A 32 3.22 -10.64 37.82
C SER A 32 2.10 -9.58 37.78
N PHE A 33 1.41 -9.42 36.66
CA PHE A 33 0.29 -8.47 36.55
C PHE A 33 -0.94 -8.85 37.38
N ARG A 34 -1.23 -10.15 37.53
CA ARG A 34 -2.38 -10.61 38.32
C ARG A 34 -2.12 -10.50 39.83
N GLU A 35 -0.87 -10.62 40.25
CA GLU A 35 -0.47 -10.43 41.65
C GLU A 35 -0.58 -8.95 42.06
N SER A 36 -0.08 -8.03 41.22
CA SER A 36 -0.23 -6.59 41.45
C SER A 36 -1.70 -6.12 41.47
N ALA A 37 -2.58 -6.76 40.70
CA ALA A 37 -4.02 -6.47 40.71
C ALA A 37 -4.75 -6.97 41.97
N ARG A 38 -4.21 -7.97 42.68
CA ARG A 38 -4.79 -8.48 43.93
C ARG A 38 -4.43 -7.64 45.15
N GLY A 39 -3.27 -6.97 45.14
CA GLY A 39 -2.88 -6.01 46.19
C GLY A 39 -3.54 -4.63 46.06
N ALA A 40 -4.17 -4.33 44.93
CA ALA A 40 -4.89 -3.07 44.70
C ALA A 40 -6.32 -3.07 45.30
N GLY A 41 -6.77 -4.17 45.90
CA GLY A 41 -8.11 -4.30 46.48
C GLY A 41 -8.30 -3.65 47.85
N GLU A 42 -7.24 -3.12 48.48
CA GLU A 42 -7.31 -2.61 49.87
C GLU A 42 -7.19 -1.08 50.00
N HIS A 43 -6.86 -0.35 48.93
CA HIS A 43 -6.77 1.10 48.97
C HIS A 43 -7.16 1.69 47.62
N ASP A 44 -7.77 2.87 47.67
CA ASP A 44 -8.19 3.81 46.61
C ASP A 44 -7.03 4.27 45.67
N ALA A 45 -6.06 3.38 45.41
CA ALA A 45 -4.89 3.65 44.59
C ALA A 45 -5.26 3.44 43.10
N PRO A 46 -5.02 4.45 42.24
CA PRO A 46 -5.32 4.33 40.82
C PRO A 46 -4.57 3.15 40.21
N PHE A 47 -5.33 2.26 39.55
CA PHE A 47 -4.77 1.11 38.86
C PHE A 47 -3.75 1.59 37.82
N PRO A 48 -2.55 0.98 37.73
CA PRO A 48 -1.44 1.52 36.94
C PRO A 48 -1.71 1.67 35.43
N LEU A 49 -2.76 1.03 34.90
CA LEU A 49 -3.17 1.21 33.50
C LEU A 49 -4.04 2.46 33.26
N ASN A 50 -4.64 3.04 34.31
CA ASN A 50 -5.44 4.26 34.18
C ASN A 50 -4.57 5.46 33.76
N ALA A 51 -3.25 5.38 33.95
CA ALA A 51 -2.30 6.38 33.48
C ALA A 51 -2.20 6.44 31.93
N PHE A 52 -2.57 5.38 31.21
CA PHE A 52 -2.54 5.34 29.75
C PHE A 52 -3.85 5.77 29.09
N GLU A 53 -4.93 5.89 29.86
CA GLU A 53 -6.22 6.35 29.38
C GLU A 53 -6.16 7.65 28.55
N PRO A 54 -5.45 8.72 28.98
CA PRO A 54 -5.30 9.92 28.16
C PRO A 54 -4.49 9.68 26.88
N ALA A 55 -3.46 8.81 26.92
CA ALA A 55 -2.64 8.49 25.75
C ALA A 55 -3.42 7.66 24.71
N PHE A 56 -4.31 6.78 25.15
CA PHE A 56 -5.20 6.04 24.24
C PHE A 56 -6.28 6.94 23.64
N ALA A 57 -6.79 7.92 24.39
CA ALA A 57 -7.72 8.92 23.86
C ALA A 57 -7.04 9.76 22.76
N GLU A 58 -5.85 10.31 23.02
CA GLU A 58 -5.09 11.09 22.03
C GLU A 58 -4.72 10.25 20.80
N LEU A 59 -4.31 8.99 20.99
CA LEU A 59 -4.07 8.08 19.88
C LEU A 59 -5.34 7.84 19.05
N SER A 60 -6.50 7.70 19.70
CA SER A 60 -7.77 7.49 18.99
C SER A 60 -8.17 8.70 18.16
N ASP A 61 -7.95 9.91 18.68
CA ASP A 61 -8.17 11.16 17.93
C ASP A 61 -7.20 11.26 16.74
N ALA A 62 -5.92 10.96 16.96
CA ALA A 62 -4.92 10.93 15.89
C ALA A 62 -5.24 9.88 14.81
N MET A 63 -5.83 8.75 15.18
CA MET A 63 -6.31 7.74 14.23
C MET A 63 -7.54 8.20 13.46
N ALA A 64 -8.46 8.93 14.10
CA ALA A 64 -9.60 9.54 13.42
C ALA A 64 -9.15 10.62 12.41
N ASP A 65 -8.16 11.44 12.77
CA ASP A 65 -7.54 12.40 11.86
C ASP A 65 -6.86 11.70 10.67
N LEU A 66 -6.17 10.59 10.93
CA LEU A 66 -5.56 9.78 9.87
C LEU A 66 -6.62 9.18 8.94
N GLU A 67 -7.75 8.70 9.47
CA GLU A 67 -8.88 8.19 8.68
C GLU A 67 -9.46 9.27 7.77
N ALA A 68 -9.69 10.48 8.29
CA ALA A 68 -10.15 11.61 7.50
C ALA A 68 -9.20 11.92 6.33
N ASN A 69 -7.88 11.93 6.59
CA ASN A 69 -6.87 12.13 5.55
C ASN A 69 -6.90 11.00 4.51
N MET A 70 -7.04 9.74 4.93
CA MET A 70 -7.13 8.60 4.01
C MET A 70 -8.38 8.65 3.11
N MET A 71 -9.54 9.06 3.66
CA MET A 71 -10.75 9.26 2.86
C MET A 71 -10.54 10.34 1.79
N HIS A 72 -9.85 11.44 2.13
CA HIS A 72 -9.53 12.48 1.16
C HIS A 72 -8.61 11.97 0.05
N PHE A 73 -7.58 11.18 0.39
CA PHE A 73 -6.71 10.55 -0.61
C PHE A 73 -7.49 9.62 -1.54
N GLN A 74 -8.45 8.86 -1.01
CA GLN A 74 -9.29 7.99 -1.81
C GLN A 74 -10.13 8.77 -2.83
N LEU A 75 -10.74 9.88 -2.42
CA LEU A 75 -11.49 10.76 -3.33
C LEU A 75 -10.59 11.35 -4.43
N MET A 76 -9.40 11.82 -4.06
CA MET A 76 -8.42 12.33 -5.03
C MET A 76 -8.00 11.25 -6.03
N HIS A 77 -7.72 10.04 -5.55
CA HIS A 77 -7.37 8.92 -6.41
C HIS A 77 -8.49 8.59 -7.40
N GLU A 78 -9.73 8.55 -6.94
CA GLU A 78 -10.88 8.28 -7.79
C GLU A 78 -11.07 9.36 -8.87
N SER A 79 -10.83 10.63 -8.53
CA SER A 79 -10.87 11.73 -9.50
C SER A 79 -9.78 11.61 -10.58
N LEU A 80 -8.55 11.24 -10.19
CA LEU A 80 -7.44 11.04 -11.12
C LEU A 80 -7.72 9.85 -12.03
N ALA A 81 -8.22 8.74 -11.47
CA ALA A 81 -8.55 7.55 -12.25
C ALA A 81 -9.60 7.86 -13.33
N ARG A 82 -10.70 8.55 -12.97
CA ARG A 82 -11.72 8.99 -13.94
C ARG A 82 -11.16 9.95 -14.98
N PHE A 83 -10.28 10.87 -14.58
CA PHE A 83 -9.61 11.77 -15.52
C PHE A 83 -8.74 10.97 -16.52
N SER A 84 -7.92 10.05 -16.03
CA SER A 84 -7.04 9.23 -16.87
C SER A 84 -7.83 8.38 -17.85
N GLU A 85 -8.95 7.80 -17.43
CA GLU A 85 -9.85 7.06 -18.32
C GLU A 85 -10.42 7.96 -19.43
N SER A 86 -10.89 9.15 -19.07
CA SER A 86 -11.43 10.13 -20.02
C SER A 86 -10.36 10.63 -21.00
N PHE A 87 -9.16 10.93 -20.49
CA PHE A 87 -8.04 11.40 -21.30
C PHE A 87 -7.49 10.31 -22.22
N ALA A 88 -7.39 9.07 -21.75
CA ALA A 88 -7.01 7.94 -22.59
C ALA A 88 -8.02 7.71 -23.71
N SER A 89 -9.32 7.80 -23.42
CA SER A 89 -10.39 7.70 -24.43
C SER A 89 -10.30 8.82 -25.47
N PHE A 90 -10.02 10.05 -25.02
CA PHE A 90 -9.78 11.20 -25.91
C PHE A 90 -8.57 10.97 -26.83
N LEU A 91 -7.43 10.57 -26.29
CA LEU A 91 -6.23 10.27 -27.08
C LEU A 91 -6.44 9.07 -28.02
N TYR A 92 -7.21 8.07 -27.60
CA TYR A 92 -7.57 6.94 -28.46
C TYR A 92 -8.41 7.40 -29.65
N GLY A 93 -9.44 8.22 -29.40
CA GLY A 93 -10.25 8.83 -30.47
C GLY A 93 -9.40 9.66 -31.43
N LEU A 94 -8.47 10.48 -30.91
CA LEU A 94 -7.52 11.23 -31.73
C LEU A 94 -6.61 10.32 -32.55
N ASN A 95 -6.05 9.26 -31.95
CA ASN A 95 -5.21 8.31 -32.68
C ASN A 95 -6.00 7.62 -33.80
N MET A 96 -7.21 7.15 -33.53
CA MET A 96 -8.07 6.54 -34.55
C MET A 96 -8.41 7.52 -35.67
N ASN A 97 -8.67 8.78 -35.33
CA ASN A 97 -8.92 9.82 -36.33
C ASN A 97 -7.66 10.10 -37.16
N ALA A 98 -6.48 10.19 -36.52
CA ALA A 98 -5.19 10.41 -37.20
C ALA A 98 -4.82 9.29 -38.18
N PHE A 99 -5.34 8.07 -38.02
CA PHE A 99 -5.19 7.00 -39.01
C PHE A 99 -6.19 7.08 -40.16
N CYS A 100 -7.30 7.79 -40.00
CA CYS A 100 -8.43 7.80 -40.93
C CYS A 100 -8.56 9.09 -41.74
N VAL A 101 -7.80 10.15 -41.41
CA VAL A 101 -7.78 11.40 -42.19
C VAL A 101 -6.39 11.70 -42.73
N ASP A 102 -6.24 11.58 -44.05
CA ASP A 102 -5.08 12.14 -44.73
C ASP A 102 -5.18 13.67 -44.67
N PHE A 103 -4.16 14.31 -44.14
CA PHE A 103 -4.01 15.77 -44.16
C PHE A 103 -3.14 16.15 -45.36
N PRO A 104 -3.74 16.46 -46.54
CA PRO A 104 -2.96 16.78 -47.74
C PRO A 104 -2.10 18.05 -47.56
N GLU A 105 -2.52 18.98 -46.70
CA GLU A 105 -1.76 20.19 -46.31
C GLU A 105 -0.91 19.96 -45.05
N GLY A 106 -0.72 18.71 -44.63
CA GLY A 106 0.06 18.34 -43.45
C GLY A 106 1.55 18.68 -43.62
N PRO A 107 2.29 18.93 -42.52
CA PRO A 107 3.71 19.23 -42.60
C PRO A 107 4.50 18.06 -43.19
N VAL A 108 4.99 18.23 -44.42
CA VAL A 108 5.92 17.28 -45.06
C VAL A 108 7.36 17.59 -44.66
N PRO A 109 8.29 16.62 -44.70
CA PRO A 109 9.71 16.84 -44.41
C PRO A 109 10.30 18.04 -45.16
N GLU A 110 9.89 18.22 -46.41
CA GLU A 110 10.29 19.34 -47.27
C GLU A 110 9.82 20.71 -46.75
N SER A 111 8.67 20.77 -46.07
CA SER A 111 8.15 22.01 -45.44
C SER A 111 9.02 22.45 -44.27
N PHE A 112 9.47 21.51 -43.42
CA PHE A 112 10.40 21.81 -42.32
C PHE A 112 11.78 22.25 -42.83
N ARG A 113 12.23 21.71 -43.97
CA ARG A 113 13.49 22.14 -44.61
C ARG A 113 13.37 23.56 -45.14
N ARG A 114 12.26 23.91 -45.81
CA ARG A 114 12.01 25.26 -46.33
C ARG A 114 12.02 26.31 -45.24
N ASP A 115 11.33 26.08 -44.13
CA ASP A 115 11.28 26.99 -42.98
C ASP A 115 12.68 27.24 -42.39
N ARG A 116 13.46 26.17 -42.21
CA ARG A 116 14.83 26.26 -41.68
C ARG A 116 15.83 26.93 -42.63
N THR A 117 15.52 26.96 -43.92
CA THR A 117 16.34 27.62 -44.95
C THR A 117 15.84 29.00 -45.35
N GLN A 118 14.73 29.50 -44.79
CA GLN A 118 14.29 30.87 -45.06
C GLN A 118 15.12 31.82 -44.16
N PRO A 119 16.12 32.55 -44.70
CA PRO A 119 16.64 33.71 -43.98
C PRO A 119 15.47 34.67 -43.79
N GLU A 120 15.35 35.25 -42.58
CA GLU A 120 14.40 36.30 -42.23
C GLU A 120 14.21 37.26 -43.44
N GLN A 121 13.11 37.11 -44.18
CA GLN A 121 12.80 38.06 -45.23
C GLN A 121 12.23 39.30 -44.54
N PRO A 122 12.91 40.45 -44.62
CA PRO A 122 12.45 41.65 -43.94
C PRO A 122 11.09 42.06 -44.52
N ALA A 123 10.18 42.44 -43.62
CA ALA A 123 8.81 42.86 -43.92
C ALA A 123 8.76 43.73 -45.18
N VAL A 124 7.98 43.27 -46.17
CA VAL A 124 7.72 44.03 -47.41
C VAL A 124 7.14 45.39 -47.02
N THR A 125 7.93 46.44 -47.22
CA THR A 125 7.46 47.82 -47.02
C THR A 125 6.50 48.20 -48.13
N PRO A 126 5.39 48.90 -47.84
CA PRO A 126 4.38 49.22 -48.84
C PRO A 126 4.94 50.24 -49.84
N ILE A 127 4.73 49.94 -51.12
CA ILE A 127 5.18 50.74 -52.27
C ILE A 127 4.48 52.11 -52.23
N LYS A 128 5.26 53.17 -52.03
CA LYS A 128 4.76 54.56 -52.15
C LYS A 128 4.64 54.94 -53.62
N ILE A 129 3.42 54.97 -54.12
CA ILE A 129 3.10 55.51 -55.45
C ILE A 129 3.35 57.03 -55.43
N ARG A 130 4.33 57.49 -56.22
CA ARG A 130 4.55 58.91 -56.52
C ARG A 130 3.51 59.36 -57.55
N GLY A 131 2.73 60.38 -57.20
CA GLY A 131 2.05 61.27 -58.14
C GLY A 131 2.86 62.54 -58.34
#